data_AF-A0A964YZL1-F1
#
_entry.id   AF-A0A964YZL1-F1
#
_cell.length_a   1.000
_cell.length_b   1.000
_cell.length_c   1.000
_cell.angle_alpha   90.00
_cell.angle_beta   90.00
_cell.angle_gamma   90.00
#
_symmetry.space_group_name_H-M   'P 1'
#
loop_
_entity.id
_entity.type
_entity.pdbx_description
1 polymer ?
#
loop_
_entity_poly.entity_id
_entity_poly.type
_entity_poly.pdbx_seq_one_letter_code
_entity_poly.pdbx_strand_id
1 'polypeptide(L)'
;MNINFTGRVLVLGAGSVAQCTLPLILKHFAKPNQVTVIDIEDKTHRLKNEISQGVIFKIDKITQENLDSKLKTYLSSGDLLLDLAWNIDCNAILQWCHDNNVLYLNTSVEEWNPYVDGAQRPVLDRTLYPRHMRIRKMMKTWDKKGPSAVVEHGANPGLVSHFTKAALVEIANKLIAENKSNEKITKALHEEKYNELAYLLGVKVIHIAERDTQITDKPKKVDEFVNTWSVEGFYEEGIAPAEIGWGT
;
A
#
# COMPACT_ATOMS: atom_id res chain seq x y z
N MET A 1 11.32 19.59 -1.77
CA MET A 1 12.54 18.75 -1.71
C MET A 1 12.54 17.91 -2.97
N ASN A 2 13.55 18.06 -3.84
CA ASN A 2 13.71 17.20 -5.02
C ASN A 2 14.79 16.18 -4.68
N ILE A 3 14.40 14.91 -4.62
CA ILE A 3 15.33 13.81 -4.40
C ILE A 3 15.88 13.41 -5.77
N ASN A 4 17.19 13.34 -5.94
CA ASN A 4 17.80 12.93 -7.22
C ASN A 4 17.93 11.40 -7.25
N PHE A 5 16.87 10.70 -7.67
CA PHE A 5 16.90 9.25 -7.86
C PHE A 5 17.46 8.89 -9.24
N THR A 6 18.44 8.00 -9.26
CA THR A 6 19.15 7.63 -10.50
C THR A 6 18.70 6.31 -11.10
N GLY A 7 17.92 5.50 -10.37
CA GLY A 7 17.39 4.23 -10.85
C GLY A 7 16.18 4.37 -11.78
N ARG A 8 15.67 3.24 -12.26
CA ARG A 8 14.38 3.14 -12.95
C ARG A 8 13.26 2.96 -11.94
N VAL A 9 12.05 3.36 -12.34
CA VAL A 9 10.82 3.17 -11.58
C VAL A 9 9.87 2.34 -12.44
N LEU A 10 9.51 1.16 -11.97
CA LEU A 10 8.41 0.38 -12.55
C LEU A 10 7.16 0.61 -11.71
N VAL A 11 6.07 1.02 -12.34
CA VAL A 11 4.74 1.08 -11.74
C VAL A 11 3.89 -0.05 -12.32
N LEU A 12 3.45 -0.97 -11.46
CA LEU A 12 2.48 -1.99 -11.82
C LEU A 12 1.07 -1.42 -11.62
N GLY A 13 0.24 -1.47 -12.66
CA GLY A 13 -1.11 -0.92 -12.64
C GLY A 13 -1.17 0.55 -13.05
N ALA A 14 -2.16 0.89 -13.87
CA ALA A 14 -2.50 2.24 -14.29
C ALA A 14 -3.93 2.62 -13.85
N GLY A 15 -4.30 2.15 -12.64
CA GLY A 15 -5.57 2.44 -11.98
C GLY A 15 -5.68 3.86 -11.43
N SER A 16 -6.67 4.12 -10.57
CA SER A 16 -6.88 5.44 -9.95
C SER A 16 -5.68 5.90 -9.12
N VAL A 17 -5.10 4.99 -8.33
CA VAL A 17 -3.95 5.30 -7.45
C VAL A 17 -2.71 5.69 -8.25
N ALA A 18 -2.42 4.99 -9.35
CA ALA A 18 -1.29 5.31 -10.21
C ALA A 18 -1.44 6.69 -10.86
N GLN A 19 -2.64 7.05 -11.34
CA GLN A 19 -2.92 8.36 -11.94
C GLN A 19 -2.67 9.52 -10.96
N CYS A 20 -2.97 9.33 -9.68
CA CYS A 20 -2.71 10.35 -8.66
C CYS A 20 -1.23 10.37 -8.22
N THR A 21 -0.56 9.22 -8.23
CA THR A 21 0.81 9.08 -7.74
C THR A 21 1.85 9.53 -8.78
N LEU A 22 1.64 9.25 -10.07
CA LEU A 22 2.60 9.56 -11.13
C LEU A 22 2.99 11.06 -11.21
N PRO A 23 2.05 12.02 -11.18
CA PRO A 23 2.40 13.44 -11.15
C PRO A 23 3.30 13.81 -9.96
N LEU A 24 3.11 13.17 -8.80
CA LEU A 24 3.93 13.41 -7.61
C LEU A 24 5.33 12.81 -7.77
N ILE A 25 5.45 11.61 -8.34
CA ILE A 25 6.74 10.98 -8.67
C ILE A 25 7.55 11.89 -9.60
N LEU A 26 6.94 12.36 -10.68
CA LEU A 26 7.59 13.22 -11.68
C LEU A 26 7.99 14.59 -11.10
N LYS A 27 7.18 15.10 -10.18
CA LYS A 27 7.43 16.39 -9.52
C LYS A 27 8.57 16.32 -8.50
N HIS A 28 8.70 15.22 -7.77
CA HIS A 28 9.52 15.18 -6.55
C HIS A 28 10.76 14.31 -6.63
N PHE A 29 10.80 13.30 -7.50
CA PHE A 29 11.74 12.19 -7.31
C PHE A 29 12.33 11.60 -8.61
N ALA A 30 11.55 11.39 -9.68
CA ALA A 30 12.04 10.72 -10.89
C ALA A 30 11.81 11.54 -12.16
N LYS A 31 12.71 11.42 -13.14
CA LYS A 31 12.52 11.96 -14.49
C LYS A 31 11.53 11.09 -15.26
N PRO A 32 10.75 11.65 -16.20
CA PRO A 32 9.76 10.88 -16.97
C PRO A 32 10.32 9.62 -17.65
N ASN A 33 11.49 9.73 -18.29
CA ASN A 33 12.12 8.60 -18.99
C ASN A 33 12.68 7.49 -18.07
N GLN A 34 12.70 7.70 -16.75
CA GLN A 34 13.02 6.66 -15.77
C GLN A 34 11.79 5.84 -15.39
N VAL A 35 10.59 6.32 -15.68
CA VAL A 35 9.34 5.71 -15.24
C VAL A 35 8.74 4.86 -16.37
N THR A 36 8.53 3.58 -16.09
CA THR A 36 7.73 2.67 -16.91
C THR A 36 6.48 2.27 -16.14
N VAL A 37 5.31 2.39 -16.76
CA VAL A 37 4.02 1.94 -16.23
C VAL A 37 3.55 0.76 -17.07
N ILE A 38 3.14 -0.33 -16.43
CA ILE A 38 2.53 -1.47 -17.12
C ILE A 38 1.15 -1.78 -16.57
N ASP A 39 0.23 -2.11 -17.48
CA ASP A 39 -1.13 -2.54 -17.16
C ASP A 39 -1.58 -3.61 -18.16
N ILE A 40 -2.53 -4.45 -17.79
CA ILE A 40 -3.08 -5.49 -18.67
C ILE A 40 -4.01 -4.91 -19.74
N GLU A 41 -4.55 -3.71 -19.50
CA GLU A 41 -5.43 -2.99 -20.41
C GLU A 41 -4.75 -1.75 -21.01
N ASP A 42 -5.26 -1.27 -22.14
CA ASP A 42 -4.85 0.03 -22.67
C ASP A 42 -5.39 1.19 -21.80
N LYS A 43 -4.52 1.72 -20.94
CA LYS A 43 -4.78 2.89 -20.11
C LYS A 43 -4.12 4.16 -20.62
N THR A 44 -3.62 4.20 -21.87
CA THR A 44 -2.96 5.38 -22.45
C THR A 44 -3.81 6.64 -22.33
N HIS A 45 -5.13 6.51 -22.49
CA HIS A 45 -6.07 7.62 -22.38
C HIS A 45 -6.09 8.28 -20.99
N ARG A 46 -5.74 7.53 -19.93
CA ARG A 46 -5.68 8.02 -18.54
C ARG A 46 -4.34 8.63 -18.18
N LEU A 47 -3.28 8.30 -18.91
CA LEU A 47 -1.90 8.71 -18.65
C LEU A 47 -1.34 9.66 -19.71
N LYS A 48 -2.21 10.33 -20.48
CA LYS A 48 -1.79 11.16 -21.63
C LYS A 48 -0.75 12.22 -21.25
N ASN A 49 -0.95 12.87 -20.10
CA ASN A 49 -0.07 13.94 -19.63
C ASN A 49 1.30 13.40 -19.25
N GLU A 50 1.36 12.26 -18.56
CA GLU A 50 2.59 11.61 -18.12
C GLU A 50 3.36 11.05 -19.33
N ILE A 51 2.66 10.42 -20.27
CA ILE A 51 3.26 9.88 -21.50
C ILE A 51 3.85 11.01 -22.35
N SER A 52 3.14 12.13 -22.52
CA SER A 52 3.66 13.29 -23.26
C SER A 52 4.89 13.93 -22.61
N GLN A 53 5.09 13.75 -21.30
CA GLN A 53 6.31 14.15 -20.60
C GLN A 53 7.47 13.16 -20.79
N GLY A 54 7.20 11.94 -21.28
CA GLY A 54 8.19 10.91 -21.54
C GLY A 54 8.09 9.66 -20.66
N VAL A 55 7.02 9.50 -19.88
CA VAL A 55 6.74 8.23 -19.18
C VAL A 55 6.45 7.13 -20.21
N ILE A 56 7.05 5.96 -20.00
CA ILE A 56 6.85 4.80 -20.89
C ILE A 56 5.63 4.03 -20.40
N PHE A 57 4.62 3.85 -21.25
CA PHE A 57 3.50 2.94 -20.96
C PHE A 57 3.59 1.69 -21.83
N LYS A 58 3.33 0.53 -21.24
CA LYS A 58 3.20 -0.74 -21.99
C LYS A 58 1.99 -1.53 -21.52
N ILE A 59 1.31 -2.15 -22.48
CA ILE A 59 0.31 -3.17 -22.19
C ILE A 59 1.09 -4.47 -21.95
N ASP A 60 1.14 -4.94 -20.71
CA ASP A 60 1.88 -6.15 -20.32
C ASP A 60 1.25 -6.80 -19.08
N LYS A 61 1.48 -8.10 -18.90
CA LYS A 61 0.91 -8.89 -17.81
C LYS A 61 1.99 -9.65 -17.06
N ILE A 62 2.04 -9.42 -15.75
CA ILE A 62 2.79 -10.27 -14.82
C ILE A 62 1.92 -11.45 -14.41
N THR A 63 2.47 -12.65 -14.48
CA THR A 63 1.86 -13.90 -14.03
C THR A 63 2.83 -14.65 -13.14
N GLN A 64 2.35 -15.66 -12.42
CA GLN A 64 3.19 -16.49 -11.58
C GLN A 64 4.34 -17.16 -12.37
N GLU A 65 4.09 -17.56 -13.62
CA GLU A 65 5.05 -18.26 -14.47
C GLU A 65 6.10 -17.31 -15.08
N ASN A 66 5.73 -16.04 -15.31
CA ASN A 66 6.58 -15.11 -16.04
C ASN A 66 7.25 -14.05 -15.16
N LEU A 67 6.91 -13.96 -13.86
CA LEU A 67 7.29 -12.89 -12.95
C LEU A 67 8.78 -12.54 -13.02
N ASP A 68 9.67 -13.53 -12.87
CA ASP A 68 11.12 -13.28 -12.89
C ASP A 68 11.59 -12.72 -14.24
N SER A 69 11.22 -13.40 -15.33
CA SER A 69 11.62 -13.00 -16.68
C SER A 69 11.12 -11.60 -17.02
N LYS A 70 9.89 -11.25 -16.62
CA LYS A 70 9.27 -9.96 -16.90
C LYS A 70 9.87 -8.84 -16.07
N LEU A 71 9.97 -9.01 -14.76
CA LEU A 71 10.52 -7.97 -13.88
C LEU A 71 11.98 -7.65 -14.26
N LYS A 72 12.78 -8.65 -14.65
CA LYS A 72 14.16 -8.44 -15.17
C LYS A 72 14.23 -7.59 -16.44
N THR A 73 13.15 -7.50 -17.24
CA THR A 73 13.14 -6.60 -18.41
C THR A 73 13.03 -5.13 -18.01
N TYR A 74 12.47 -4.84 -16.84
CA TYR A 74 12.13 -3.49 -16.39
C TYR A 74 13.03 -2.98 -15.27
N LEU A 75 13.57 -3.89 -14.45
CA LEU A 75 14.21 -3.58 -13.18
C LEU A 75 15.56 -4.29 -13.03
N SER A 76 16.45 -3.62 -12.30
CA SER A 76 17.80 -4.04 -11.94
C SER A 76 18.08 -3.58 -10.51
N SER A 77 19.15 -4.10 -9.90
CA SER A 77 19.58 -3.68 -8.56
C SER A 77 19.64 -2.15 -8.42
N GLY A 78 18.99 -1.63 -7.36
CA GLY A 78 18.89 -0.20 -7.04
C GLY A 78 17.66 0.51 -7.62
N ASP A 79 16.90 -0.15 -8.49
CA ASP A 79 15.65 0.37 -9.05
C ASP A 79 14.50 0.31 -8.02
N LEU A 80 13.36 0.92 -8.34
CA LEU A 80 12.14 0.96 -7.52
C LEU A 80 10.96 0.31 -8.25
N LEU A 81 10.27 -0.60 -7.56
CA LEU A 81 8.99 -1.17 -7.98
C LEU A 81 7.88 -0.59 -7.09
N LEU A 82 6.92 0.10 -7.73
CA LEU A 82 5.68 0.58 -7.13
C LEU A 82 4.53 -0.32 -7.59
N ASP A 83 4.02 -1.12 -6.67
CA ASP A 83 2.97 -2.09 -6.94
C ASP A 83 1.60 -1.50 -6.57
N LEU A 84 0.91 -1.02 -7.60
CA LEU A 84 -0.42 -0.40 -7.54
C LEU A 84 -1.43 -1.20 -8.38
N ALA A 85 -1.13 -2.47 -8.63
CA ALA A 85 -1.98 -3.41 -9.34
C ALA A 85 -2.83 -4.23 -8.37
N TRP A 86 -3.77 -4.98 -8.92
CA TRP A 86 -4.54 -5.99 -8.21
C TRP A 86 -4.16 -7.38 -8.74
N ASN A 87 -4.44 -8.44 -7.99
CA ASN A 87 -4.27 -9.84 -8.43
C ASN A 87 -2.83 -10.22 -8.80
N ILE A 88 -1.85 -9.69 -8.07
CA ILE A 88 -0.46 -10.15 -8.08
C ILE A 88 -0.07 -10.44 -6.64
N ASP A 89 0.44 -11.64 -6.35
CA ASP A 89 0.80 -11.98 -4.96
C ASP A 89 1.95 -11.11 -4.44
N CYS A 90 1.68 -10.41 -3.33
CA CYS A 90 2.63 -9.50 -2.69
C CYS A 90 3.89 -10.23 -2.21
N ASN A 91 3.79 -11.47 -1.71
CA ASN A 91 4.95 -12.22 -1.23
C ASN A 91 5.89 -12.56 -2.40
N ALA A 92 5.35 -12.93 -3.56
CA ALA A 92 6.12 -13.24 -4.75
C ALA A 92 6.92 -12.02 -5.25
N ILE A 93 6.29 -10.84 -5.36
CA ILE A 93 7.03 -9.62 -5.74
C ILE A 93 8.04 -9.22 -4.66
N LEU A 94 7.64 -9.23 -3.38
CA LEU A 94 8.48 -8.83 -2.28
C LEU A 94 9.76 -9.69 -2.20
N GLN A 95 9.62 -11.01 -2.34
CA GLN A 95 10.76 -11.93 -2.42
C GLN A 95 11.65 -11.62 -3.62
N TRP A 96 11.05 -11.43 -4.80
CA TRP A 96 11.81 -11.11 -6.00
C TRP A 96 12.60 -9.80 -5.86
N CYS A 97 11.99 -8.75 -5.31
CA CYS A 97 12.63 -7.47 -5.04
C CYS A 97 13.78 -7.61 -4.04
N HIS A 98 13.58 -8.38 -2.96
CA HIS A 98 14.64 -8.69 -2.00
C HIS A 98 15.84 -9.36 -2.68
N ASP A 99 15.59 -10.38 -3.51
CA ASP A 99 16.65 -11.18 -4.14
C ASP A 99 17.42 -10.41 -5.21
N ASN A 100 16.76 -9.47 -5.89
CA ASN A 100 17.33 -8.66 -6.97
C ASN A 100 17.78 -7.27 -6.52
N ASN A 101 17.77 -6.98 -5.22
CA ASN A 101 18.15 -5.70 -4.62
C ASN A 101 17.36 -4.49 -5.18
N VAL A 102 16.04 -4.65 -5.33
CA VAL A 102 15.10 -3.63 -5.82
C VAL A 102 14.27 -3.10 -4.64
N LEU A 103 14.11 -1.78 -4.56
CA LEU A 103 13.21 -1.14 -3.60
C LEU A 103 11.76 -1.46 -3.94
N TYR A 104 10.92 -1.67 -2.92
CA TYR A 104 9.51 -2.04 -3.13
C TYR A 104 8.57 -1.16 -2.31
N LEU A 105 7.45 -0.78 -2.90
CA LEU A 105 6.31 -0.22 -2.18
C LEU A 105 5.00 -0.71 -2.79
N ASN A 106 4.02 -1.00 -1.95
CA ASN A 106 2.65 -1.25 -2.38
C ASN A 106 1.62 -0.56 -1.46
N THR A 107 0.34 -0.68 -1.80
CA THR A 107 -0.77 -0.16 -0.98
C THR A 107 -1.70 -1.25 -0.43
N SER A 108 -1.51 -2.51 -0.82
CA SER A 108 -2.35 -3.65 -0.41
C SER A 108 -1.56 -4.97 -0.44
N VAL A 109 -1.87 -5.92 0.45
CA VAL A 109 -1.34 -7.29 0.38
C VAL A 109 -2.28 -8.16 -0.46
N GLU A 110 -1.99 -8.16 -1.76
CA GLU A 110 -2.71 -8.91 -2.79
C GLU A 110 -2.26 -10.38 -2.87
N GLU A 111 -3.11 -11.23 -3.47
CA GLU A 111 -2.85 -12.63 -3.79
C GLU A 111 -3.05 -12.91 -5.28
N TRP A 112 -2.46 -14.00 -5.76
CA TRP A 112 -2.83 -14.57 -7.06
C TRP A 112 -4.22 -15.20 -7.00
N ASN A 113 -5.06 -14.87 -7.97
CA ASN A 113 -6.40 -15.40 -8.19
C ASN A 113 -7.27 -15.42 -6.91
N PRO A 114 -7.53 -14.27 -6.28
CA PRO A 114 -8.16 -14.19 -4.96
C PRO A 114 -9.56 -14.83 -4.91
N TYR A 115 -10.25 -14.91 -6.05
CA TYR A 115 -11.59 -15.44 -6.19
C TYR A 115 -11.68 -16.97 -6.36
N VAL A 116 -10.56 -17.69 -6.52
CA VAL A 116 -10.57 -19.16 -6.65
C VAL A 116 -11.24 -19.78 -5.43
N ASP A 117 -12.11 -20.77 -5.68
CA ASP A 117 -12.95 -21.47 -4.69
C ASP A 117 -13.93 -20.58 -3.88
N GLY A 118 -13.87 -19.26 -3.99
CA GLY A 118 -14.83 -18.29 -3.45
C GLY A 118 -15.31 -18.62 -2.03
N ALA A 119 -16.62 -18.86 -1.91
CA ALA A 119 -17.25 -19.16 -0.63
C ALA A 119 -16.77 -20.49 0.02
N GLN A 120 -16.17 -21.39 -0.76
CA GLN A 120 -15.66 -22.69 -0.31
C GLN A 120 -14.26 -22.63 0.31
N ARG A 121 -13.50 -21.53 0.11
CA ARG A 121 -12.23 -21.32 0.84
C ARG A 121 -12.52 -21.27 2.34
N PRO A 122 -11.65 -21.88 3.19
CA PRO A 122 -11.74 -21.72 4.63
C PRO A 122 -11.81 -20.25 5.03
N VAL A 123 -12.65 -19.92 6.02
CA VAL A 123 -12.91 -18.53 6.43
C VAL A 123 -11.61 -17.79 6.74
N LEU A 124 -10.70 -18.43 7.49
CA LEU A 124 -9.41 -17.85 7.85
C LEU A 124 -8.59 -17.48 6.62
N ASP A 125 -8.54 -18.34 5.60
CA ASP A 125 -7.73 -18.13 4.39
C ASP A 125 -8.22 -16.98 3.51
N ARG A 126 -9.40 -16.40 3.83
CA ARG A 126 -9.97 -15.23 3.16
C ARG A 126 -9.77 -13.93 3.93
N THR A 127 -9.09 -13.94 5.09
CA THR A 127 -8.78 -12.72 5.84
C THR A 127 -7.38 -12.20 5.50
N LEU A 128 -7.05 -10.97 5.91
CA LEU A 128 -5.72 -10.39 5.69
C LEU A 128 -4.68 -10.96 6.65
N TYR A 129 -5.07 -11.36 7.87
CA TYR A 129 -4.17 -11.91 8.87
C TYR A 129 -3.23 -13.02 8.36
N PRO A 130 -3.69 -14.13 7.74
CA PRO A 130 -2.78 -15.14 7.21
C PRO A 130 -1.88 -14.59 6.10
N ARG A 131 -2.34 -13.63 5.29
CA ARG A 131 -1.50 -13.00 4.26
C ARG A 131 -0.32 -12.28 4.90
N HIS A 132 -0.54 -11.52 5.98
CA HIS A 132 0.54 -10.90 6.77
C HIS A 132 1.43 -11.93 7.47
N MET A 133 0.86 -13.03 7.98
CA MET A 133 1.66 -14.09 8.61
C MET A 133 2.60 -14.78 7.63
N ARG A 134 2.19 -14.94 6.36
CA ARG A 134 3.07 -15.46 5.30
C ARG A 134 4.25 -14.53 5.04
N ILE A 135 4.03 -13.21 5.00
CA ILE A 135 5.12 -12.22 4.87
C ILE A 135 6.12 -12.38 6.02
N ARG A 136 5.64 -12.44 7.28
CA ARG A 136 6.50 -12.64 8.45
C ARG A 136 7.28 -13.96 8.39
N LYS A 137 6.65 -15.04 7.92
CA LYS A 137 7.30 -16.35 7.78
C LYS A 137 8.38 -16.31 6.69
N MET A 138 8.09 -15.69 5.55
CA MET A 138 9.03 -15.49 4.46
C MET A 138 10.24 -14.66 4.89
N MET A 139 10.03 -13.53 5.55
CA MET A 139 11.11 -12.66 6.04
C MET A 139 12.07 -13.36 7.02
N LYS A 140 11.59 -14.34 7.80
CA LYS A 140 12.45 -15.14 8.70
C LYS A 140 13.43 -16.05 7.95
N THR A 141 13.20 -16.31 6.67
CA THR A 141 14.09 -17.13 5.83
C THR A 141 15.22 -16.31 5.20
N TRP A 142 15.16 -14.99 5.26
CA TRP A 142 16.17 -14.12 4.70
C TRP A 142 17.44 -14.14 5.57
N ASP A 143 18.55 -14.52 4.96
CA ASP A 143 19.87 -14.64 5.58
C ASP A 143 20.72 -13.37 5.46
N LYS A 144 20.33 -12.47 4.55
CA LYS A 144 20.98 -11.19 4.28
C LYS A 144 20.00 -10.03 4.44
N LYS A 145 20.52 -8.87 4.83
CA LYS A 145 19.75 -7.64 4.82
C LYS A 145 19.53 -7.20 3.36
N GLY A 146 18.27 -7.11 2.95
CA GLY A 146 17.88 -6.65 1.62
C GLY A 146 17.60 -5.14 1.53
N PRO A 147 17.17 -4.66 0.34
CA PRO A 147 16.69 -3.30 0.14
C PRO A 147 15.42 -3.03 0.97
N SER A 148 15.12 -1.75 1.20
CA SER A 148 13.88 -1.37 1.88
C SER A 148 12.65 -1.75 1.05
N ALA A 149 11.69 -2.37 1.71
CA ALA A 149 10.35 -2.64 1.20
C ALA A 149 9.31 -2.04 2.15
N VAL A 150 8.38 -1.24 1.63
CA VAL A 150 7.30 -0.61 2.41
C VAL A 150 5.97 -1.21 1.97
N VAL A 151 5.42 -2.07 2.82
CA VAL A 151 4.15 -2.77 2.55
C VAL A 151 2.99 -1.96 3.13
N GLU A 152 1.86 -1.93 2.42
CA GLU A 152 0.60 -1.35 2.86
C GLU A 152 0.70 0.16 3.18
N HIS A 153 1.25 0.91 2.23
CA HIS A 153 1.54 2.34 2.41
C HIS A 153 0.70 3.25 1.52
N GLY A 154 -0.62 3.10 1.61
CA GLY A 154 -1.60 4.01 1.02
C GLY A 154 -2.17 4.99 2.04
N ALA A 155 -3.48 5.24 1.96
CA ALA A 155 -4.20 6.00 2.98
C ALA A 155 -4.51 5.11 4.20
N ASN A 156 -5.23 4.01 3.98
CA ASN A 156 -5.69 3.06 4.98
C ASN A 156 -5.73 1.66 4.37
N PRO A 157 -4.64 0.87 4.47
CA PRO A 157 -3.51 1.02 5.39
C PRO A 157 -2.44 2.04 4.92
N GLY A 158 -1.61 2.52 5.87
CA GLY A 158 -0.54 3.49 5.60
C GLY A 158 -0.67 4.77 6.42
N LEU A 159 -1.19 5.85 5.81
CA LEU A 159 -1.35 7.18 6.43
C LEU A 159 -2.04 7.13 7.80
N VAL A 160 -3.04 6.28 7.98
CA VAL A 160 -3.75 6.11 9.26
C VAL A 160 -2.85 5.64 10.41
N SER A 161 -1.75 4.93 10.14
CA SER A 161 -0.75 4.60 11.15
C SER A 161 0.02 5.85 11.61
N HIS A 162 0.29 6.79 10.70
CA HIS A 162 0.88 8.08 11.03
C HIS A 162 -0.09 8.95 11.84
N PHE A 163 -1.37 9.01 11.43
CA PHE A 163 -2.41 9.72 12.19
C PHE A 163 -2.60 9.14 13.59
N THR A 164 -2.53 7.83 13.75
CA THR A 164 -2.59 7.20 15.08
C THR A 164 -1.46 7.71 15.97
N LYS A 165 -0.21 7.75 15.48
CA LYS A 165 0.92 8.31 16.23
C LYS A 165 0.74 9.79 16.55
N ALA A 166 0.31 10.59 15.57
CA ALA A 166 0.07 12.02 15.74
C ALA A 166 -1.01 12.28 16.81
N ALA A 167 -2.10 11.53 16.78
CA ALA A 167 -3.17 11.63 17.78
C ALA A 167 -2.70 11.28 19.19
N LEU A 168 -1.89 10.22 19.35
CA LEU A 168 -1.30 9.87 20.65
C LEU A 168 -0.40 10.99 21.19
N VAL A 169 0.42 11.60 20.32
CA VAL A 169 1.28 12.76 20.66
C VAL A 169 0.43 13.96 21.07
N GLU A 170 -0.64 14.25 20.33
CA GLU A 170 -1.53 15.37 20.62
C GLU A 170 -2.23 15.22 21.98
N ILE A 171 -2.80 14.03 22.25
CA ILE A 171 -3.44 13.73 23.54
C ILE A 171 -2.43 13.85 24.69
N ALA A 172 -1.23 13.28 24.53
CA ALA A 172 -0.19 13.36 25.56
C ALA A 172 0.23 14.81 25.85
N ASN A 173 0.47 15.61 24.81
CA ASN A 173 0.81 17.02 24.95
C ASN A 173 -0.32 17.83 25.60
N LYS A 174 -1.58 17.52 25.28
CA LYS A 174 -2.75 18.15 25.91
C LYS A 174 -2.80 17.85 27.40
N LEU A 175 -2.57 16.60 27.82
CA LEU A 175 -2.50 16.24 29.24
C LEU A 175 -1.35 16.94 29.97
N ILE A 176 -0.18 17.08 29.33
CA ILE A 176 0.97 17.80 29.89
C ILE A 176 0.61 19.27 30.09
N ALA A 177 0.05 19.93 29.08
CA ALA A 177 -0.34 21.34 29.15
C ALA A 177 -1.41 21.62 30.22
N GLU A 178 -2.28 20.64 30.51
CA GLU A 178 -3.32 20.75 31.54
C GLU A 178 -2.86 20.31 32.94
N ASN A 179 -1.59 19.97 33.14
CA ASN A 179 -1.07 19.37 34.39
C ASN A 179 -1.83 18.09 34.81
N LYS A 180 -2.35 17.33 33.83
CA LYS A 180 -3.04 16.05 34.01
C LYS A 180 -2.21 14.84 33.55
N SER A 181 -0.97 15.08 33.13
CA SER A 181 -0.02 14.03 32.74
C SER A 181 0.73 13.47 33.96
N ASN A 182 1.49 12.39 33.75
CA ASN A 182 2.43 11.84 34.73
C ASN A 182 3.78 11.56 34.05
N GLU A 183 4.81 11.29 34.86
CA GLU A 183 6.18 11.06 34.36
C GLU A 183 6.27 9.92 33.34
N LYS A 184 5.44 8.87 33.49
CA LYS A 184 5.42 7.73 32.56
C LYS A 184 4.94 8.14 31.17
N ILE A 185 3.89 8.97 31.10
CA ILE A 185 3.37 9.50 29.82
C ILE A 185 4.44 10.36 29.14
N THR A 186 5.06 11.29 29.87
CA THR A 186 6.10 12.16 29.32
C THR A 186 7.31 11.36 28.83
N LYS A 187 7.72 10.35 29.58
CA LYS A 187 8.81 9.45 29.18
C LYS A 187 8.46 8.65 27.92
N ALA A 188 7.29 8.02 27.87
CA ALA A 188 6.85 7.23 26.71
C ALA A 188 6.71 8.10 25.44
N LEU A 189 6.26 9.35 25.59
CA LEU A 189 6.20 10.33 24.51
C LEU A 189 7.60 10.67 23.98
N HIS A 190 8.53 11.02 24.86
CA HIS A 190 9.90 11.40 24.48
C HIS A 190 10.68 10.22 23.86
N GLU A 191 10.46 9.00 24.35
CA GLU A 191 11.07 7.78 23.81
C GLU A 191 10.36 7.22 22.57
N GLU A 192 9.31 7.89 22.08
CA GLU A 192 8.47 7.44 20.95
C GLU A 192 7.92 6.01 21.12
N LYS A 193 7.66 5.59 22.35
CA LYS A 193 7.11 4.27 22.69
C LYS A 193 5.60 4.25 22.56
N TYR A 194 5.10 4.33 21.33
CA TYR A 194 3.67 4.48 21.03
C TYR A 194 2.78 3.37 21.59
N ASN A 195 3.28 2.15 21.72
CA ASN A 195 2.56 1.04 22.36
C ASN A 195 2.33 1.29 23.86
N GLU A 196 3.38 1.72 24.58
CA GLU A 196 3.27 2.09 25.99
C GLU A 196 2.44 3.37 26.17
N LEU A 197 2.64 4.35 25.28
CA LEU A 197 1.90 5.60 25.31
C LEU A 197 0.40 5.37 25.14
N ALA A 198 -0.04 4.55 24.17
CA ALA A 198 -1.44 4.22 23.98
C ALA A 198 -2.05 3.56 25.24
N TYR A 199 -1.32 2.64 25.88
CA TYR A 199 -1.74 2.02 27.14
C TYR A 199 -1.87 3.05 28.28
N LEU A 200 -0.86 3.90 28.47
CA LEU A 200 -0.84 4.92 29.53
C LEU A 200 -1.91 6.01 29.33
N LEU A 201 -2.24 6.33 28.09
CA LEU A 201 -3.34 7.24 27.73
C LEU A 201 -4.72 6.59 27.86
N GLY A 202 -4.79 5.28 28.16
CA GLY A 202 -6.05 4.57 28.33
C GLY A 202 -6.81 4.34 27.02
N VAL A 203 -6.13 4.32 25.87
CA VAL A 203 -6.77 4.05 24.57
C VAL A 203 -7.32 2.63 24.57
N LYS A 204 -8.64 2.50 24.37
CA LYS A 204 -9.34 1.20 24.35
C LYS A 204 -9.67 0.71 22.95
N VAL A 205 -9.94 1.64 22.04
CA VAL A 205 -10.36 1.33 20.68
C VAL A 205 -9.82 2.41 19.74
N ILE A 206 -9.42 1.99 18.55
CA ILE A 206 -9.05 2.86 17.44
C ILE A 206 -9.92 2.45 16.27
N HIS A 207 -10.75 3.38 15.78
CA HIS A 207 -11.47 3.19 14.53
C HIS A 207 -10.74 3.92 13.43
N ILE A 208 -10.61 3.27 12.27
CA ILE A 208 -10.33 3.97 11.02
C ILE A 208 -11.66 4.56 10.54
N ALA A 209 -11.98 5.74 11.08
CA ALA A 209 -13.28 6.38 10.88
C ALA A 209 -13.26 7.23 9.60
N GLU A 210 -13.73 6.65 8.50
CA GLU A 210 -13.81 7.31 7.19
C GLU A 210 -15.26 7.60 6.79
N ARG A 211 -15.49 8.77 6.19
CA ARG A 211 -16.76 9.13 5.57
C ARG A 211 -16.49 9.87 4.26
N ASP A 212 -16.66 9.18 3.14
CA ASP A 212 -16.63 9.78 1.81
C ASP A 212 -17.98 10.47 1.53
N THR A 213 -17.94 11.76 1.17
CA THR A 213 -19.11 12.57 0.80
C THR A 213 -19.04 13.08 -0.63
N GLN A 214 -18.14 12.53 -1.45
CA GLN A 214 -18.05 12.89 -2.86
C GLN A 214 -19.35 12.51 -3.58
N ILE A 215 -19.80 13.40 -4.46
CA ILE A 215 -20.99 13.22 -5.28
C ILE A 215 -20.64 13.49 -6.74
N THR A 216 -21.39 12.86 -7.64
CA THR A 216 -21.28 13.03 -9.09
C THR A 216 -22.52 13.76 -9.62
N ASP A 217 -22.37 14.49 -10.71
CA ASP A 217 -23.48 15.13 -11.45
C ASP A 217 -24.31 14.12 -12.26
N LYS A 218 -23.81 12.88 -12.39
CA LYS A 218 -24.49 11.76 -13.06
C LYS A 218 -25.05 10.79 -12.02
N PRO A 219 -26.37 10.52 -12.02
CA PRO A 219 -26.93 9.53 -11.11
C PRO A 219 -26.41 8.13 -11.43
N LYS A 220 -26.26 7.31 -10.38
CA LYS A 220 -25.94 5.88 -10.49
C LYS A 220 -26.97 5.16 -11.36
N LYS A 221 -26.53 4.31 -12.28
CA LYS A 221 -27.40 3.48 -13.11
C LYS A 221 -27.81 2.20 -12.40
N VAL A 222 -28.89 1.58 -12.89
CA VAL A 222 -29.26 0.20 -12.52
C VAL A 222 -28.14 -0.74 -12.97
N ASP A 223 -27.83 -1.75 -12.17
CA ASP A 223 -26.77 -2.75 -12.42
C ASP A 223 -25.34 -2.20 -12.60
N GLU A 224 -25.09 -0.99 -12.09
CA GLU A 224 -23.77 -0.36 -12.05
C GLU A 224 -23.21 -0.35 -10.62
N PHE A 225 -21.94 -0.67 -10.43
CA PHE A 225 -21.21 -0.43 -9.19
C PHE A 225 -20.40 0.86 -9.34
N VAL A 226 -20.60 1.83 -8.44
CA VAL A 226 -19.89 3.12 -8.45
C VAL A 226 -19.09 3.25 -7.16
N ASN A 227 -17.82 3.61 -7.28
CA ASN A 227 -16.93 3.87 -6.15
C ASN A 227 -15.96 5.01 -6.50
N THR A 228 -15.33 5.62 -5.50
CA THR A 228 -14.34 6.70 -5.66
C THR A 228 -12.91 6.15 -5.83
N TRP A 229 -12.74 4.85 -5.63
CA TRP A 229 -11.53 4.08 -5.90
C TRP A 229 -11.87 2.71 -6.52
N SER A 230 -10.95 1.74 -6.48
CA SER A 230 -11.08 0.45 -7.16
C SER A 230 -12.39 -0.26 -6.79
N VAL A 231 -13.24 -0.53 -7.78
CA VAL A 231 -14.47 -1.33 -7.59
C VAL A 231 -14.12 -2.78 -7.29
N GLU A 232 -13.17 -3.36 -8.04
CA GLU A 232 -12.71 -4.74 -7.84
C GLU A 232 -12.07 -4.93 -6.47
N GLY A 233 -11.18 -4.03 -6.07
CA GLY A 233 -10.52 -4.09 -4.75
C GLY A 233 -11.53 -3.96 -3.62
N PHE A 234 -12.44 -2.97 -3.70
CA PHE A 234 -13.46 -2.78 -2.68
C PHE A 234 -14.46 -3.95 -2.62
N TYR A 235 -14.76 -4.59 -3.75
CA TYR A 235 -15.60 -5.78 -3.77
C TYR A 235 -14.91 -6.97 -3.11
N GLU A 236 -13.64 -7.25 -3.44
CA GLU A 236 -12.85 -8.33 -2.84
C GLU A 236 -12.77 -8.19 -1.31
N GLU A 237 -12.42 -7.00 -0.83
CA GLU A 237 -12.37 -6.68 0.59
C GLU A 237 -13.76 -6.75 1.25
N GLY A 238 -14.79 -6.25 0.56
CA GLY A 238 -16.15 -6.14 1.10
C GLY A 238 -16.89 -7.48 1.28
N ILE A 239 -16.47 -8.53 0.55
CA ILE A 239 -17.00 -9.89 0.71
C ILE A 239 -16.13 -10.77 1.62
N ALA A 240 -14.96 -10.28 2.03
CA ALA A 240 -14.10 -10.96 2.98
C ALA A 240 -14.76 -11.01 4.37
N PRO A 241 -14.36 -11.95 5.24
CA PRO A 241 -14.85 -11.97 6.62
C PRO A 241 -14.47 -10.67 7.35
N ALA A 242 -15.40 -10.16 8.17
CA ALA A 242 -15.10 -9.02 9.04
C ALA A 242 -13.91 -9.33 9.95
N GLU A 243 -12.92 -8.44 9.95
CA GLU A 243 -11.65 -8.62 10.65
C GLU A 243 -11.37 -7.42 11.55
N ILE A 244 -10.84 -7.68 12.75
CA ILE A 244 -10.53 -6.65 13.75
C ILE A 244 -9.30 -7.04 14.56
N GLY A 245 -8.44 -6.06 14.85
CA GLY A 245 -7.42 -6.21 15.89
C GLY A 245 -8.07 -6.25 17.26
N TRP A 246 -7.98 -7.38 17.96
CA TRP A 246 -8.67 -7.58 19.23
C TRP A 246 -7.89 -6.99 20.42
N GLY A 247 -8.52 -6.08 21.18
CA GLY A 247 -7.97 -5.51 22.40
C GLY A 247 -7.88 -6.52 23.55
N THR A 248 -6.97 -6.27 24.49
CA THR A 248 -6.79 -7.07 25.72
C THR A 248 -7.92 -6.90 26.73
#